data_AF-A0A7V7G364-F1
#
_entry.id   AF-A0A7V7G364-F1
#
_cell.length_a   1.000
_cell.length_b   1.000
_cell.length_c   1.000
_cell.angle_alpha   90.00
_cell.angle_beta   90.00
_cell.angle_gamma   90.00
#
_symmetry.space_group_name_H-M   'P 1'
#
loop_
_entity.id
_entity.type
_entity.pdbx_description
1 polymer ?
#
loop_
_entity_poly.entity_id
_entity_poly.type
_entity_poly.pdbx_seq_one_letter_code
_entity_poly.pdbx_strand_id
1 'polypeptide(L)'
;MEDFSYTINNLKTSHYKNSFRIFYSLLDKIAYFIYRFFDLGPIDNDGRVSFINIFVNTSGKTSKPNKALENSKNPFIHALFFILKDIRELKSYTNISKWVDPDVASYDEIRNAMEHRSLKIVDDFGKESVSRDYRLHENEVEKVKEEIRLLRCDIEGIFPKIREAKQSGEVNKRKEAETEKSSLESQVDVLQKKLHEKEKLSSHSVLVSITEFERRLKGLAKLCRNSLMYLSLAIEFEESQKESDGLVIPREVPLK
;
A
#
# COMPACT_ATOMS: atom_id res chain seq x y z
N MET A 1 -4.40 24.05 6.22
CA MET A 1 -5.88 24.07 6.24
C MET A 1 -6.29 23.32 5.00
N GLU A 2 -6.95 22.16 5.10
CA GLU A 2 -7.33 21.38 3.90
C GLU A 2 -8.32 22.22 3.07
N ASP A 3 -7.86 22.80 1.97
CA ASP A 3 -8.79 23.46 1.06
C ASP A 3 -9.54 22.38 0.28
N PHE A 4 -10.79 22.16 0.68
CA PHE A 4 -11.69 21.16 0.10
C PHE A 4 -12.26 21.59 -1.25
N SER A 5 -11.93 22.80 -1.73
CA SER A 5 -12.52 23.41 -2.92
C SER A 5 -12.30 22.61 -4.21
N TYR A 6 -11.21 21.85 -4.31
CA TYR A 6 -10.82 21.11 -5.53
C TYR A 6 -11.34 19.67 -5.60
N THR A 7 -12.08 19.19 -4.60
CA THR A 7 -12.54 17.78 -4.60
C THR A 7 -13.73 17.58 -5.53
N ILE A 8 -13.56 16.67 -6.50
CA ILE A 8 -14.62 16.28 -7.43
C ILE A 8 -15.46 15.17 -6.78
N ASN A 9 -16.67 15.53 -6.33
CA ASN A 9 -17.64 14.61 -5.74
C ASN A 9 -18.90 14.50 -6.62
N ASN A 10 -18.74 14.03 -7.86
CA ASN A 10 -19.87 13.83 -8.78
C ASN A 10 -20.20 12.34 -8.96
N LEU A 11 -21.33 12.06 -9.61
CA LEU A 11 -21.79 10.68 -9.87
C LEU A 11 -20.73 9.84 -10.61
N LYS A 12 -20.01 10.45 -11.56
CA LYS A 12 -18.89 9.82 -12.30
C LYS A 12 -17.82 9.29 -11.35
N THR A 13 -17.34 10.12 -10.41
CA THR A 13 -16.34 9.71 -9.42
C THR A 13 -16.83 8.60 -8.49
N SER A 14 -18.11 8.60 -8.12
CA SER A 14 -18.72 7.52 -7.35
C SER A 14 -18.73 6.20 -8.12
N HIS A 15 -19.15 6.22 -9.39
CA HIS A 15 -19.10 5.05 -10.26
C HIS A 15 -17.67 4.55 -10.47
N TYR A 16 -16.70 5.45 -10.60
CA TYR A 16 -15.29 5.09 -10.74
C TYR A 16 -14.74 4.38 -9.51
N LYS A 17 -15.02 4.90 -8.31
CA LYS A 17 -14.71 4.20 -7.05
C LYS A 17 -15.39 2.84 -6.99
N ASN A 18 -16.67 2.74 -7.36
CA ASN A 18 -17.37 1.47 -7.33
C ASN A 18 -16.78 0.44 -8.33
N SER A 19 -16.51 0.85 -9.57
CA SER A 19 -15.89 0.00 -10.59
C SER A 19 -14.52 -0.52 -10.15
N PHE A 20 -13.71 0.34 -9.52
CA PHE A 20 -12.41 -0.05 -8.99
C PHE A 20 -12.53 -1.14 -7.90
N ARG A 21 -13.50 -1.02 -6.98
CA ARG A 21 -13.79 -2.07 -5.98
C ARG A 21 -14.24 -3.37 -6.62
N ILE A 22 -15.13 -3.30 -7.63
CA ILE A 22 -15.62 -4.47 -8.36
C ILE A 22 -14.48 -5.22 -9.04
N PHE A 23 -13.56 -4.51 -9.69
CA PHE A 23 -12.41 -5.13 -10.35
C PHE A 23 -11.47 -5.82 -9.37
N TYR A 24 -11.22 -5.24 -8.19
CA TYR A 24 -10.45 -5.92 -7.15
C TYR A 24 -11.15 -7.15 -6.60
N SER A 25 -12.46 -7.04 -6.33
CA SER A 25 -13.26 -8.20 -5.90
C SER A 25 -13.23 -9.32 -6.95
N LEU A 26 -13.18 -8.98 -8.24
CA LEU A 26 -13.05 -9.95 -9.32
C LEU A 26 -11.68 -10.67 -9.28
N LEU A 27 -10.59 -9.94 -9.10
CA LEU A 27 -9.25 -10.54 -8.94
C LEU A 27 -9.18 -11.44 -7.71
N ASP A 28 -9.79 -11.04 -6.59
CA ASP A 28 -9.84 -11.85 -5.38
C ASP A 28 -10.64 -13.14 -5.60
N LYS A 29 -11.75 -13.09 -6.35
CA LYS A 29 -12.52 -14.28 -6.75
C LYS A 29 -11.73 -15.20 -7.69
N ILE A 30 -11.01 -14.64 -8.65
CA ILE A 30 -10.10 -15.41 -9.53
C ILE A 30 -9.04 -16.11 -8.67
N ALA A 31 -8.45 -15.40 -7.70
CA ALA A 31 -7.46 -15.97 -6.81
C ALA A 31 -8.02 -17.13 -5.98
N TYR A 32 -9.20 -16.93 -5.39
CA TYR A 32 -9.92 -17.97 -4.66
C TYR A 32 -10.19 -19.20 -5.52
N PHE A 33 -10.70 -18.97 -6.73
CA PHE A 33 -10.98 -20.07 -7.67
C PHE A 33 -9.71 -20.86 -7.99
N ILE A 34 -8.61 -20.19 -8.34
CA ILE A 34 -7.33 -20.85 -8.62
C ILE A 34 -6.86 -21.63 -7.40
N TYR A 35 -6.93 -21.03 -6.21
CA TYR A 35 -6.49 -21.67 -4.97
C TYR A 35 -7.18 -23.01 -4.74
N ARG A 36 -8.49 -23.08 -4.99
CA ARG A 36 -9.28 -24.29 -4.80
C ARG A 36 -9.17 -25.27 -5.96
N PHE A 37 -9.19 -24.77 -7.20
CA PHE A 37 -9.10 -25.62 -8.39
C PHE A 37 -7.78 -26.40 -8.45
N PHE A 38 -6.67 -25.77 -8.07
CA PHE A 38 -5.33 -26.38 -8.07
C PHE A 38 -4.93 -26.97 -6.71
N ASP A 39 -5.84 -27.00 -5.73
CA ASP A 39 -5.59 -27.46 -4.37
C ASP A 39 -4.27 -26.95 -3.77
N LEU A 40 -4.11 -25.62 -3.75
CA LEU A 40 -2.86 -24.96 -3.37
C LEU A 40 -2.58 -24.95 -1.85
N GLY A 41 -3.51 -25.47 -1.04
CA GLY A 41 -3.35 -25.60 0.40
C GLY A 41 -4.66 -25.82 1.18
N PRO A 42 -4.58 -25.88 2.52
CA PRO A 42 -5.68 -26.31 3.36
C PRO A 42 -6.89 -25.37 3.30
N ILE A 43 -8.08 -25.90 3.57
CA ILE A 43 -9.36 -25.18 3.55
C ILE A 43 -9.36 -24.01 4.55
N ASP A 44 -8.74 -24.19 5.71
CA ASP A 44 -8.67 -23.20 6.79
C ASP A 44 -8.02 -21.86 6.36
N ASN A 45 -7.22 -21.87 5.29
CA ASN A 45 -6.54 -20.68 4.78
C ASN A 45 -7.38 -19.86 3.77
N ASP A 46 -8.62 -20.24 3.47
CA ASP A 46 -9.49 -19.57 2.50
C ASP A 46 -9.62 -18.05 2.74
N GLY A 47 -9.75 -17.63 4.00
CA GLY A 47 -9.88 -16.21 4.36
C GLY A 47 -8.64 -15.36 4.11
N ARG A 48 -7.48 -15.97 3.81
CA ARG A 48 -6.20 -15.27 3.55
C ARG A 48 -5.77 -15.34 2.09
N VAL A 49 -6.62 -15.94 1.24
CA VAL A 49 -6.35 -16.06 -0.18
C VAL A 49 -6.41 -14.67 -0.82
N SER A 50 -5.34 -14.32 -1.51
CA SER A 50 -5.27 -13.12 -2.34
C SER A 50 -4.53 -13.46 -3.62
N PHE A 51 -4.76 -12.67 -4.68
CA PHE A 51 -4.09 -12.87 -5.96
C PHE A 51 -2.56 -12.82 -5.84
N ILE A 52 -2.03 -12.16 -4.81
CA ILE A 52 -0.61 -12.09 -4.46
C ILE A 52 -0.13 -13.40 -3.81
N ASN A 53 -0.88 -13.89 -2.82
CA ASN A 53 -0.45 -14.98 -1.94
C ASN A 53 -0.50 -16.34 -2.63
N ILE A 54 -1.34 -16.52 -3.65
CA ILE A 54 -1.43 -17.79 -4.38
C ILE A 54 -0.12 -18.13 -5.12
N PHE A 55 0.57 -17.10 -5.62
CA PHE A 55 1.78 -17.24 -6.41
C PHE A 55 3.06 -17.07 -5.59
N VAL A 56 3.01 -16.37 -4.46
CA VAL A 56 4.19 -16.04 -3.66
C VAL A 56 3.94 -16.35 -2.20
N ASN A 57 4.79 -17.22 -1.65
CA ASN A 57 4.79 -17.55 -0.23
C ASN A 57 5.69 -16.57 0.53
N THR A 58 5.10 -15.78 1.42
CA THR A 58 5.82 -14.84 2.29
C THR A 58 6.19 -15.52 3.61
N SER A 59 6.86 -16.67 3.54
CA SER A 59 7.37 -17.37 4.72
C SER A 59 8.88 -17.09 4.88
N GLY A 60 9.22 -15.89 5.36
CA GLY A 60 10.60 -15.48 5.69
C GLY A 60 11.06 -14.17 5.03
N LYS A 61 12.38 -13.90 5.08
CA LYS A 61 13.03 -12.71 4.47
C LYS A 61 13.05 -12.69 2.94
N THR A 62 12.69 -13.80 2.27
CA THR A 62 12.72 -13.93 0.81
C THR A 62 11.39 -14.43 0.26
N SER A 63 10.83 -13.69 -0.69
CA SER A 63 9.63 -14.07 -1.43
C SER A 63 9.94 -15.23 -2.38
N LYS A 64 9.39 -16.42 -2.12
CA LYS A 64 9.56 -17.58 -3.00
C LYS A 64 8.26 -17.88 -3.76
N PRO A 65 8.33 -18.27 -5.04
CA PRO A 65 7.15 -18.69 -5.78
C PRO A 65 6.52 -19.94 -5.14
N ASN A 66 5.22 -20.13 -5.37
CA ASN A 66 4.53 -21.33 -4.94
C ASN A 66 5.00 -22.53 -5.79
N LYS A 67 5.60 -23.54 -5.15
CA LYS A 67 6.20 -24.70 -5.82
C LYS A 67 5.23 -25.44 -6.74
N ALA A 68 3.94 -25.48 -6.38
CA ALA A 68 2.89 -26.13 -7.18
C ALA A 68 2.68 -25.41 -8.52
N LEU A 69 2.74 -24.07 -8.52
CA LEU A 69 2.55 -23.26 -9.71
C LEU A 69 3.85 -23.05 -10.48
N GLU A 70 4.99 -22.97 -9.79
CA GLU A 70 6.32 -22.79 -10.39
C GLU A 70 6.67 -23.91 -11.37
N ASN A 71 6.39 -25.17 -10.97
CA ASN A 71 6.67 -26.34 -11.80
C ASN A 71 5.50 -26.74 -12.71
N SER A 72 4.44 -25.93 -12.76
CA SER A 72 3.29 -26.22 -13.62
C SER A 72 3.70 -26.15 -15.09
N LYS A 73 3.24 -27.12 -15.87
CA LYS A 73 3.40 -27.12 -17.34
C LYS A 73 2.43 -26.16 -18.04
N ASN A 74 1.50 -25.56 -17.28
CA ASN A 74 0.45 -24.72 -17.81
C ASN A 74 0.96 -23.29 -18.11
N PRO A 75 1.09 -22.91 -19.39
CA PRO A 75 1.61 -21.60 -19.76
C PRO A 75 0.67 -20.47 -19.31
N PHE A 76 -0.63 -20.73 -19.14
CA PHE A 76 -1.62 -19.73 -18.77
C PHE A 76 -1.57 -19.40 -17.28
N ILE A 77 -1.14 -20.34 -16.44
CA ILE A 77 -0.82 -20.06 -15.02
C ILE A 77 0.39 -19.13 -14.92
N HIS A 78 1.42 -19.34 -15.74
CA HIS A 78 2.55 -18.42 -15.82
C HIS A 78 2.12 -17.04 -16.35
N ALA A 79 1.21 -16.98 -17.31
CA ALA A 79 0.63 -15.71 -17.76
C ALA A 79 -0.14 -14.98 -16.64
N LEU A 80 -0.90 -15.70 -15.81
CA LEU A 80 -1.55 -15.13 -14.62
C LEU A 80 -0.53 -14.61 -13.59
N PHE A 81 0.60 -15.30 -13.43
CA PHE A 81 1.72 -14.81 -12.62
C PHE A 81 2.33 -13.52 -13.18
N PHE A 82 2.47 -13.39 -14.51
CA PHE A 82 2.92 -12.14 -15.12
C PHE A 82 1.89 -11.01 -14.97
N ILE A 83 0.59 -11.31 -14.97
CA ILE A 83 -0.43 -10.30 -14.62
C ILE A 83 -0.25 -9.83 -13.18
N LEU A 84 0.01 -10.75 -12.24
CA LEU A 84 0.34 -10.36 -10.87
C LEU A 84 1.58 -9.47 -10.87
N LYS A 85 2.61 -9.83 -11.65
CA LYS A 85 3.80 -9.00 -11.83
C LYS A 85 3.42 -7.64 -12.38
N ASP A 86 2.55 -7.51 -13.37
CA ASP A 86 2.09 -6.21 -13.87
C ASP A 86 1.36 -5.40 -12.79
N ILE A 87 0.49 -6.02 -11.99
CA ILE A 87 -0.19 -5.37 -10.85
C ILE A 87 0.85 -4.88 -9.82
N ARG A 88 1.92 -5.65 -9.59
CA ARG A 88 3.00 -5.32 -8.64
C ARG A 88 4.08 -4.40 -9.21
N GLU A 89 4.44 -4.53 -10.47
CA GLU A 89 5.36 -3.66 -11.21
C GLU A 89 4.70 -2.34 -11.51
N LEU A 90 3.38 -2.25 -11.61
CA LEU A 90 2.69 -0.95 -11.51
C LEU A 90 2.87 -0.29 -10.12
N LYS A 91 3.37 -1.02 -9.11
CA LYS A 91 3.91 -0.51 -7.83
C LYS A 91 5.44 -0.37 -7.83
N SER A 92 6.13 -0.54 -8.97
CA SER A 92 7.59 -0.40 -9.12
C SER A 92 8.03 0.41 -10.35
N TYR A 93 7.19 0.60 -11.36
CA TYR A 93 7.20 1.77 -12.25
C TYR A 93 6.91 3.04 -11.45
N THR A 94 6.38 2.90 -10.23
CA THR A 94 6.47 3.94 -9.22
C THR A 94 7.84 4.14 -8.65
N ASN A 95 8.88 3.33 -8.87
CA ASN A 95 10.23 3.81 -8.54
C ASN A 95 10.54 4.98 -9.46
N ILE A 96 10.40 4.83 -10.78
CA ILE A 96 10.54 5.95 -11.73
C ILE A 96 9.55 7.07 -11.41
N SER A 97 8.27 6.75 -11.12
CA SER A 97 7.32 7.78 -10.72
C SER A 97 7.59 8.39 -9.35
N LYS A 98 8.26 7.73 -8.40
CA LYS A 98 8.65 8.27 -7.08
C LYS A 98 9.86 9.19 -7.19
N TRP A 99 10.70 9.00 -8.21
CA TRP A 99 11.71 9.99 -8.62
C TRP A 99 11.10 11.19 -9.34
N VAL A 100 9.92 11.04 -9.96
CA VAL A 100 9.24 12.10 -10.75
C VAL A 100 8.17 12.85 -9.93
N ASP A 101 7.45 12.15 -9.04
CA ASP A 101 6.40 12.63 -8.15
C ASP A 101 6.19 11.59 -7.00
N PRO A 102 6.76 11.83 -5.81
CA PRO A 102 6.63 10.93 -4.65
C PRO A 102 5.17 10.76 -4.15
N ASP A 103 4.23 11.60 -4.61
CA ASP A 103 2.82 11.59 -4.21
C ASP A 103 1.93 10.67 -5.07
N VAL A 104 2.51 9.92 -6.02
CA VAL A 104 1.78 9.00 -6.88
C VAL A 104 1.39 7.74 -6.09
N ALA A 105 0.14 7.69 -5.63
CA ALA A 105 -0.36 6.59 -4.82
C ALA A 105 -0.16 5.22 -5.50
N SER A 106 -0.04 4.08 -4.83
CA SER A 106 -0.08 2.77 -5.51
C SER A 106 -1.50 2.26 -5.76
N TYR A 107 -1.67 1.23 -6.58
CA TYR A 107 -2.96 0.53 -6.75
C TYR A 107 -3.51 -0.02 -5.42
N ASP A 108 -2.61 -0.47 -4.53
CA ASP A 108 -2.95 -0.94 -3.18
C ASP A 108 -3.32 0.23 -2.27
N GLU A 109 -2.59 1.34 -2.34
CA GLU A 109 -2.90 2.53 -1.54
C GLU A 109 -4.26 3.10 -1.92
N ILE A 110 -4.61 3.14 -3.21
CA ILE A 110 -5.94 3.56 -3.65
C ILE A 110 -7.01 2.60 -3.12
N ARG A 111 -6.80 1.28 -3.24
CA ARG A 111 -7.73 0.27 -2.71
C ARG A 111 -7.92 0.44 -1.20
N ASN A 112 -6.81 0.47 -0.45
CA ASN A 112 -6.80 0.64 1.00
C ASN A 112 -7.47 1.95 1.40
N ALA A 113 -7.19 3.05 0.69
CA ALA A 113 -7.82 4.33 0.96
C ALA A 113 -9.31 4.36 0.65
N MET A 114 -9.78 3.55 -0.30
CA MET A 114 -11.20 3.43 -0.60
C MET A 114 -11.95 2.51 0.37
N GLU A 115 -11.27 1.58 1.03
CA GLU A 115 -11.87 0.61 1.95
C GLU A 115 -11.77 1.06 3.40
N HIS A 116 -10.68 1.72 3.79
CA HIS A 116 -10.32 1.97 5.19
C HIS A 116 -9.91 3.40 5.52
N ARG A 117 -9.73 4.28 4.52
CA ARG A 117 -9.38 5.70 4.73
C ARG A 117 -10.31 6.61 3.90
N SER A 118 -9.89 7.86 3.68
CA SER A 118 -10.58 8.79 2.79
C SER A 118 -9.82 8.94 1.46
N LEU A 119 -10.39 8.44 0.35
CA LEU A 119 -9.90 8.77 -0.99
C LEU A 119 -10.58 10.04 -1.54
N LYS A 120 -9.79 11.09 -1.75
CA LYS A 120 -10.20 12.35 -2.39
C LYS A 120 -9.74 12.34 -3.86
N ILE A 121 -10.68 12.59 -4.78
CA ILE A 121 -10.38 12.75 -6.20
C ILE A 121 -10.45 14.23 -6.52
N VAL A 122 -9.39 14.77 -7.10
CA VAL A 122 -9.29 16.20 -7.48
C VAL A 122 -9.04 16.32 -8.98
N ASP A 123 -9.21 17.52 -9.52
CA ASP A 123 -8.71 17.81 -10.87
C ASP A 123 -7.17 17.86 -10.88
N ASP A 124 -6.58 17.82 -12.08
CA ASP A 124 -5.12 17.83 -12.21
C ASP A 124 -4.51 19.14 -11.67
N PHE A 125 -5.23 20.27 -11.84
CA PHE A 125 -4.80 21.56 -11.32
C PHE A 125 -4.82 21.62 -9.79
N GLY A 126 -5.90 21.14 -9.16
CA GLY A 126 -6.02 21.04 -7.71
C GLY A 126 -4.98 20.10 -7.12
N LYS A 127 -4.63 19.01 -7.83
CA LYS A 127 -3.50 18.16 -7.42
C LYS A 127 -2.19 18.94 -7.40
N GLU A 128 -1.90 19.73 -8.44
CA GLU A 128 -0.68 20.52 -8.50
C GLU A 128 -0.58 21.58 -7.38
N SER A 129 -1.69 22.27 -7.09
CA SER A 129 -1.76 23.24 -5.98
C SER A 129 -1.54 22.55 -4.64
N VAL A 130 -2.24 21.43 -4.40
CA VAL A 130 -2.11 20.68 -3.16
C VAL A 130 -0.72 20.06 -3.00
N SER A 131 -0.09 19.57 -4.07
CA SER A 131 1.29 19.09 -4.03
C SER A 131 2.30 20.19 -3.70
N ARG A 132 2.08 21.44 -4.12
CA ARG A 132 2.91 22.58 -3.67
C ARG A 132 2.78 22.79 -2.16
N ASP A 133 1.56 22.78 -1.64
CA ASP A 133 1.30 22.92 -0.21
C ASP A 133 1.91 21.77 0.60
N TYR A 134 1.82 20.53 0.10
CA TYR A 134 2.47 19.38 0.71
C TYR A 134 4.00 19.54 0.78
N ARG A 135 4.65 19.98 -0.29
CA ARG A 135 6.11 20.24 -0.28
C ARG A 135 6.51 21.30 0.74
N LEU A 136 5.68 22.34 0.91
CA LEU A 136 5.92 23.36 1.94
C LEU A 136 5.80 22.74 3.34
N HIS A 137 4.75 21.96 3.59
CA HIS A 137 4.55 21.29 4.87
C HIS A 137 5.59 20.19 5.15
N GLU A 138 6.08 19.48 4.15
CA GLU A 138 7.15 18.50 4.28
C GLU A 138 8.45 19.17 4.73
N ASN A 139 8.79 20.32 4.14
CA ASN A 139 9.92 21.14 4.59
C ASN A 139 9.74 21.64 6.03
N GLU A 140 8.52 22.01 6.44
CA GLU A 140 8.23 22.35 7.84
C GLU A 140 8.43 21.16 8.77
N VAL A 141 7.96 19.98 8.37
CA VAL A 141 8.11 18.73 9.12
C VAL A 141 9.59 18.37 9.27
N GLU A 142 10.38 18.52 8.21
CA GLU A 142 11.81 18.23 8.25
C GLU A 142 12.56 19.21 9.18
N LYS A 143 12.19 20.49 9.15
CA LYS A 143 12.72 21.48 10.11
C LYS A 143 12.42 21.11 11.56
N VAL A 144 11.18 20.68 11.84
CA VAL A 144 10.79 20.24 13.20
C VAL A 144 11.53 18.97 13.61
N LYS A 145 11.79 18.05 12.68
CA LYS A 145 12.60 16.84 12.95
C LYS A 145 14.05 17.21 13.28
N GLU A 146 14.65 18.13 12.55
CA GLU A 146 16.00 18.59 12.82
C GLU A 146 16.07 19.38 14.14
N GLU A 147 15.06 20.19 14.47
CA GLU A 147 14.95 20.86 15.78
C GLU A 147 14.88 19.85 16.93
N ILE A 148 14.06 18.79 16.81
CA ILE A 148 14.01 17.70 17.79
C ILE A 148 15.37 17.02 17.92
N ARG A 149 16.10 16.84 16.81
CA ARG A 149 17.43 16.23 16.81
C ARG A 149 18.45 17.11 17.54
N LEU A 150 18.45 18.42 17.29
CA LEU A 150 19.33 19.37 17.98
C LEU A 150 19.04 19.41 19.48
N LEU A 151 17.78 19.50 19.88
CA LEU A 151 17.37 19.47 21.30
C LEU A 151 17.79 18.16 21.99
N ARG A 152 17.74 17.03 21.27
CA ARG A 152 18.26 15.75 21.78
C ARG A 152 19.78 15.77 21.97
N CYS A 153 20.54 16.34 21.04
CA CYS A 153 21.98 16.54 21.19
C CYS A 153 22.31 17.44 22.40
N ASP A 154 21.53 18.50 22.62
CA ASP A 154 21.72 19.40 23.77
C ASP A 154 21.46 18.66 25.09
N ILE A 155 20.42 17.83 25.16
CA ILE A 155 20.16 16.93 26.30
C ILE A 155 21.34 15.97 26.51
N GLU A 156 21.87 15.37 25.44
CA GLU A 156 23.04 14.50 25.49
C GLU A 156 24.27 15.21 26.07
N GLY A 157 24.49 16.48 25.68
CA GLY A 157 25.57 17.34 26.17
C GLY A 157 25.42 17.77 27.64
N ILE A 158 24.22 17.70 28.22
CA ILE A 158 23.98 18.01 29.64
C ILE A 158 24.35 16.83 30.57
N PHE A 159 24.28 15.58 30.10
CA PHE A 159 24.68 14.41 30.91
C PHE A 159 26.10 14.46 31.48
N PRO A 160 27.16 14.80 30.71
CA PRO A 160 28.51 14.92 31.25
C PRO A 160 28.62 16.05 32.28
N LYS A 161 27.94 17.20 32.07
CA LYS A 161 27.91 18.31 33.04
C LYS A 161 27.27 17.90 34.37
N ILE A 162 26.19 17.12 34.33
CA ILE A 162 25.56 16.54 35.54
C ILE A 162 26.52 15.55 36.24
N ARG A 163 27.28 14.76 35.47
CA ARG A 163 28.26 13.80 36.01
C ARG A 163 29.44 14.50 36.68
N GLU A 164 29.94 15.57 36.10
CA GLU A 164 31.02 16.40 36.65
C GLU A 164 30.57 17.14 37.92
N ALA A 165 29.37 17.73 37.91
CA ALA A 165 28.77 18.38 39.10
C ALA A 165 28.53 17.38 40.26
N LYS A 166 28.23 16.11 39.96
CA LYS A 166 28.16 15.03 40.97
C LYS A 166 29.52 14.71 41.61
N GLN A 167 30.60 14.78 40.84
CA GLN A 167 31.96 14.48 41.34
C GLN A 167 32.57 15.64 42.13
N SER A 168 32.19 16.88 41.82
CA SER A 168 32.70 18.11 42.44
C SER A 168 31.89 18.60 43.64
N GLY A 169 30.72 18.00 43.94
CA GLY A 169 29.92 18.29 45.14
C GLY A 169 29.07 19.57 45.07
N GLU A 170 29.01 20.24 43.91
CA GLU A 170 28.24 21.49 43.73
C GLU A 170 26.74 21.22 43.50
N VAL A 171 25.97 21.25 44.58
CA VAL A 171 24.52 20.96 44.59
C VAL A 171 23.71 21.94 43.72
N ASN A 172 24.12 23.21 43.65
CA ASN A 172 23.37 24.24 42.92
C ASN A 172 23.51 24.09 41.40
N LYS A 173 24.72 23.93 40.87
CA LYS A 173 24.95 23.72 39.42
C LYS A 173 24.31 22.42 38.92
N ARG A 174 24.23 21.41 39.78
CA ARG A 174 23.52 20.18 39.49
C ARG A 174 22.01 20.39 39.35
N LYS A 175 21.39 21.12 40.30
CA LYS A 175 19.95 21.42 40.23
C LYS A 175 19.63 22.26 38.99
N GLU A 176 20.48 23.23 38.65
CA GLU A 176 20.33 24.05 37.43
C GLU A 176 20.37 23.19 36.16
N ALA A 177 21.37 22.31 36.01
CA ALA A 177 21.48 21.40 34.88
C ALA A 177 20.34 20.36 34.82
N GLU A 178 19.84 19.89 35.96
CA GLU A 178 18.66 19.01 36.04
C GLU A 178 17.36 19.75 35.65
N THR A 179 17.22 21.04 36.01
CA THR A 179 16.07 21.87 35.59
C THR A 179 16.12 22.23 34.10
N GLU A 180 17.30 22.53 33.57
CA GLU A 180 17.52 22.80 32.14
C GLU A 180 17.18 21.56 31.30
N LYS A 181 17.66 20.39 31.73
CA LYS A 181 17.32 19.10 31.12
C LYS A 181 15.80 18.86 31.13
N SER A 182 15.14 19.01 32.26
CA SER A 182 13.68 18.79 32.37
C SER A 182 12.87 19.75 31.48
N SER A 183 13.36 20.98 31.29
CA SER A 183 12.77 21.95 30.37
C SER A 183 12.90 21.51 28.91
N LEU A 184 14.10 21.09 28.50
CA LEU A 184 14.36 20.60 27.13
C LEU A 184 13.60 19.31 26.81
N GLU A 185 13.53 18.36 27.76
CA GLU A 185 12.73 17.14 27.61
C GLU A 185 11.24 17.45 27.41
N SER A 186 10.72 18.46 28.13
CA SER A 186 9.33 18.92 27.96
C SER A 186 9.09 19.54 26.58
N GLN A 187 10.06 20.31 26.06
CA GLN A 187 9.98 20.90 24.71
C GLN A 187 10.01 19.83 23.62
N VAL A 188 10.88 18.83 23.76
CA VAL A 188 10.93 17.68 22.85
C VAL A 188 9.60 16.93 22.84
N ASP A 189 9.01 16.64 24.00
CA ASP A 189 7.72 15.95 24.08
C ASP A 189 6.58 16.74 23.40
N VAL A 190 6.55 18.07 23.58
CA VAL A 190 5.57 18.94 22.89
C VAL A 190 5.75 18.90 21.37
N LEU A 191 6.99 19.00 20.88
CA LEU A 191 7.28 18.96 19.45
C LEU A 191 6.98 17.58 18.85
N GLN A 192 7.30 16.50 19.56
CA GLN A 192 6.97 15.14 19.15
C GLN A 192 5.47 14.91 19.06
N LYS A 193 4.69 15.42 20.03
CA LYS A 193 3.22 15.35 19.98
C LYS A 193 2.64 16.11 18.79
N LYS A 194 3.15 17.32 18.51
CA LYS A 194 2.74 18.11 17.34
C LYS A 194 3.08 17.41 16.02
N LEU A 195 4.27 16.82 15.94
CA LEU A 195 4.70 16.05 14.78
C LEU A 195 3.80 14.83 14.57
N HIS A 196 3.54 14.07 15.63
CA HIS A 196 2.68 12.90 15.59
C HIS A 196 1.25 13.23 15.14
N GLU A 197 0.66 14.32 15.66
CA GLU A 197 -0.67 14.76 15.21
C GLU A 197 -0.67 15.19 13.74
N LYS A 198 0.39 15.86 13.25
CA LYS A 198 0.51 16.19 11.81
C LYS A 198 0.62 14.93 10.93
N GLU A 199 1.45 13.97 11.32
CA GLU A 199 1.61 12.70 10.60
C GLU A 199 0.32 11.86 10.62
N LYS A 200 -0.38 11.85 11.75
CA LYS A 200 -1.67 11.18 11.90
C LYS A 200 -2.70 11.78 10.94
N LEU A 201 -2.82 13.11 10.88
CA LEU A 201 -3.75 13.79 9.98
C LEU A 201 -3.46 13.48 8.50
N SER A 202 -2.19 13.51 8.08
CA SER A 202 -1.83 13.18 6.70
C SER A 202 -2.10 11.69 6.37
N SER A 203 -2.02 10.82 7.36
CA SER A 203 -2.34 9.40 7.23
C SER A 203 -3.84 9.07 7.07
N HIS A 204 -4.76 10.03 7.06
CA HIS A 204 -6.20 9.75 6.91
C HIS A 204 -6.75 9.98 5.50
N SER A 205 -6.09 10.79 4.68
CA SER A 205 -6.53 11.08 3.31
C SER A 205 -5.49 10.70 2.26
N VAL A 206 -5.95 10.12 1.16
CA VAL A 206 -5.15 9.94 -0.06
C VAL A 206 -5.78 10.76 -1.15
N LEU A 207 -4.95 11.53 -1.86
CA LEU A 207 -5.38 12.45 -2.91
C LEU A 207 -4.87 11.94 -4.26
N VAL A 208 -5.76 11.84 -5.23
CA VAL A 208 -5.45 11.32 -6.58
C VAL A 208 -6.13 12.21 -7.61
N SER A 209 -5.44 12.55 -8.69
CA SER A 209 -6.09 13.32 -9.76
C SER A 209 -7.07 12.45 -10.55
N ILE A 210 -8.08 13.07 -11.15
CA ILE A 210 -9.07 12.36 -11.97
C ILE A 210 -8.42 11.63 -13.14
N THR A 211 -7.45 12.25 -13.83
CA THR A 211 -6.74 11.67 -14.97
C THR A 211 -5.92 10.45 -14.53
N GLU A 212 -5.26 10.55 -13.38
CA GLU A 212 -4.52 9.45 -12.80
C GLU A 212 -5.45 8.29 -12.39
N PHE A 213 -6.56 8.60 -11.73
CA PHE A 213 -7.54 7.61 -11.32
C PHE A 213 -8.14 6.87 -12.53
N GLU A 214 -8.51 7.58 -13.59
CA GLU A 214 -9.04 7.00 -14.82
C GLU A 214 -8.04 6.08 -15.52
N ARG A 215 -6.78 6.52 -15.65
CA ARG A 215 -5.71 5.71 -16.23
C ARG A 215 -5.55 4.39 -15.47
N ARG A 216 -5.57 4.46 -14.14
CA ARG A 216 -5.46 3.28 -13.28
C ARG A 216 -6.67 2.36 -13.38
N LEU A 217 -7.86 2.94 -13.37
CA LEU A 217 -9.10 2.18 -13.53
C LEU A 217 -9.10 1.38 -14.85
N LYS A 218 -8.70 2.02 -15.95
CA LYS A 218 -8.55 1.36 -17.26
C LYS A 218 -7.48 0.27 -17.24
N GLY A 219 -6.34 0.52 -16.59
CA GLY A 219 -5.28 -0.47 -16.40
C GLY A 219 -5.79 -1.70 -15.63
N LEU A 220 -6.44 -1.48 -14.50
CA LEU A 220 -7.04 -2.54 -13.68
C LEU A 220 -8.10 -3.34 -14.45
N ALA A 221 -8.97 -2.67 -15.21
CA ALA A 221 -9.95 -3.33 -16.05
C ALA A 221 -9.30 -4.26 -17.09
N LYS A 222 -8.22 -3.80 -17.75
CA LYS A 222 -7.45 -4.61 -18.70
C LYS A 222 -6.84 -5.84 -18.02
N LEU A 223 -6.27 -5.67 -16.83
CA LEU A 223 -5.67 -6.77 -16.06
C LEU A 223 -6.73 -7.78 -15.63
N CYS A 224 -7.89 -7.34 -15.16
CA CYS A 224 -9.01 -8.22 -14.83
C CYS A 224 -9.51 -9.02 -16.04
N ARG A 225 -9.70 -8.34 -17.18
CA ARG A 225 -10.11 -8.98 -18.43
C ARG A 225 -9.12 -10.06 -18.85
N ASN A 226 -7.82 -9.73 -18.86
CA ASN A 226 -6.78 -10.68 -19.22
C ASN A 226 -6.71 -11.84 -18.20
N SER A 227 -6.91 -11.56 -16.91
CA SER A 227 -6.95 -12.59 -15.86
C SER A 227 -8.08 -13.58 -16.08
N LEU A 228 -9.27 -13.10 -16.45
CA LEU A 228 -10.39 -13.98 -16.80
C LEU A 228 -10.09 -14.84 -18.01
N MET A 229 -9.51 -14.25 -19.06
CA MET A 229 -9.14 -15.00 -20.28
C MET A 229 -8.13 -16.11 -19.97
N TYR A 230 -7.05 -15.78 -19.26
CA TYR A 230 -6.04 -16.78 -18.92
C TYR A 230 -6.52 -17.78 -17.87
N LEU A 231 -7.44 -17.40 -16.98
CA LEU A 231 -8.08 -18.36 -16.09
C LEU A 231 -8.83 -19.43 -16.89
N SER A 232 -9.68 -19.03 -17.83
CA SER A 232 -10.44 -19.98 -18.66
C SER A 232 -9.52 -20.90 -19.44
N LEU A 233 -8.45 -20.35 -20.04
CA LEU A 233 -7.47 -21.14 -20.79
C LEU A 233 -6.65 -22.06 -19.87
N ALA A 234 -6.32 -21.62 -18.66
CA ALA A 234 -5.60 -22.42 -17.69
C ALA A 234 -6.43 -23.63 -17.26
N ILE A 235 -7.72 -23.43 -16.97
CA ILE A 235 -8.64 -24.50 -16.58
C ILE A 235 -8.76 -25.52 -17.72
N GLU A 236 -9.05 -25.05 -18.93
CA GLU A 236 -9.18 -25.93 -20.10
C GLU A 236 -7.92 -26.75 -20.34
N PHE A 237 -6.75 -26.12 -20.20
CA PHE A 237 -5.48 -26.81 -20.32
C PHE A 237 -5.34 -27.92 -19.27
N GLU A 238 -5.60 -27.64 -17.98
CA GLU A 238 -5.52 -28.68 -16.94
C GLU A 238 -6.51 -29.81 -17.15
N GLU A 239 -7.77 -29.50 -17.46
CA GLU A 239 -8.80 -30.52 -17.69
C GLU A 239 -8.46 -31.41 -18.88
N SER A 240 -7.87 -30.84 -19.96
CA SER A 240 -7.44 -31.62 -21.12
C SER A 240 -6.30 -32.61 -20.83
N GLN A 241 -5.51 -32.38 -19.78
CA GLN A 241 -4.38 -33.24 -19.40
C GLN A 241 -4.77 -34.32 -18.38
N LYS A 242 -5.96 -34.22 -17.77
CA LYS A 242 -6.45 -35.25 -16.84
C LYS A 242 -6.82 -36.51 -17.63
N GLU A 243 -6.33 -37.67 -17.18
CA GLU A 243 -6.79 -38.95 -17.71
C GLU A 243 -8.30 -39.09 -17.43
N SER A 244 -9.04 -39.64 -18.40
CA SER A 244 -10.48 -39.81 -18.30
C SER A 244 -10.81 -40.89 -17.27
N ASP A 245 -10.72 -40.56 -15.99
CA ASP A 245 -11.09 -41.45 -14.91
C ASP A 245 -12.63 -41.46 -14.80
N GLY A 246 -13.25 -42.17 -15.72
CA GLY A 246 -14.42 -43.00 -15.50
C GLY A 246 -15.68 -42.40 -14.87
N LEU A 247 -15.99 -41.11 -15.00
CA LEU A 247 -17.38 -40.62 -14.87
C LEU A 247 -17.58 -39.27 -15.57
N VAL A 248 -17.47 -39.25 -16.90
CA VAL A 248 -17.87 -38.07 -17.69
C VAL A 248 -19.39 -38.07 -17.76
N ILE A 249 -20.06 -37.19 -17.01
CA ILE A 249 -21.50 -36.95 -17.18
C ILE A 249 -21.66 -36.10 -18.44
N PRO A 250 -22.19 -36.64 -19.56
CA PRO A 250 -22.42 -35.84 -20.75
C PRO A 250 -23.45 -34.77 -20.42
N ARG A 251 -23.02 -33.51 -20.46
CA ARG A 251 -23.92 -32.37 -20.32
C ARG A 251 -24.31 -31.93 -21.71
N GLU A 252 -25.53 -32.24 -22.12
CA GLU A 252 -26.10 -31.62 -23.32
C GLU A 252 -26.16 -30.12 -23.08
N VAL A 253 -25.38 -29.36 -23.85
CA VAL A 253 -25.51 -27.91 -23.90
C VAL A 253 -26.76 -27.64 -24.74
N PRO A 254 -27.82 -27.03 -24.18
CA PRO A 254 -28.99 -26.70 -24.97
C PRO A 254 -28.57 -25.72 -26.06
N LEU A 255 -28.64 -26.18 -27.32
CA LEU A 255 -28.56 -25.29 -28.46
C LEU A 255 -29.83 -24.44 -28.43
N LYS A 256 -29.66 -23.12 -28.35
CA LYS A 256 -30.75 -22.16 -28.56
C LYS A 256 -31.18 -22.16 -30.02
#